data_AF-A0A699XCI2-F1
#
_entry.id   AF-A0A699XCI2-F1
#
_cell.length_a   1.000
_cell.length_b   1.000
_cell.length_c   1.000
_cell.angle_alpha   90.00
_cell.angle_beta   90.00
_cell.angle_gamma   90.00
#
_symmetry.space_group_name_H-M   'P 1'
#
loop_
_entity.id
_entity.type
_entity.pdbx_description
1 polymer ?
#
loop_
_entity_poly.entity_id
_entity_poly.type
_entity_poly.pdbx_seq_one_letter_code
_entity_poly.pdbx_strand_id
1 'polypeptide(L)'
;IDKQSIHVDPAKIESVKDWESLKSPTAIRQFLGLVGYYRRFIGGFSKIAKPMTKLTQRKVKFDWGNKHEAAFQLLKKKLCSAPILALPEGSEDFI
;
A
#
# COMPACT_ATOMS: atom_id res chain seq x y z
N ILE A 1 27.72 -7.15 4.42
CA ILE A 1 26.83 -6.15 3.81
C ILE A 1 25.46 -6.40 4.43
N ASP A 2 25.11 -5.59 5.42
CA ASP A 2 23.91 -5.79 6.22
C ASP A 2 22.67 -5.63 5.34
N LYS A 3 21.91 -6.71 5.20
CA LYS A 3 20.70 -6.77 4.39
C LYS A 3 19.67 -5.89 5.08
N GLN A 4 19.61 -4.64 4.64
CA GLN A 4 18.69 -3.60 5.08
C GLN A 4 17.26 -4.13 5.21
N SER A 5 16.95 -4.64 6.39
CA SER A 5 15.65 -5.08 6.83
C SER A 5 14.82 -3.80 6.94
N ILE A 6 13.99 -3.59 5.94
CA ILE A 6 13.09 -2.45 5.93
C ILE A 6 11.95 -2.83 6.86
N HIS A 7 12.21 -2.57 8.14
CA HIS A 7 11.28 -2.76 9.24
C HIS A 7 10.08 -1.86 8.95
N VAL A 8 8.98 -2.51 8.60
CA VAL A 8 7.71 -1.84 8.43
C VAL A 8 7.09 -1.73 9.81
N ASP A 9 6.78 -0.50 10.21
CA ASP A 9 6.04 -0.26 11.44
C ASP A 9 4.58 -0.74 11.26
N PRO A 10 4.11 -1.70 12.07
CA PRO A 10 2.74 -2.19 11.99
C PRO A 10 1.69 -1.08 12.18
N ALA A 11 1.99 -0.01 12.92
CA ALA A 11 1.09 1.13 13.08
C ALA A 11 0.83 1.87 11.75
N LYS A 12 1.81 1.88 10.83
CA LYS A 12 1.62 2.43 9.48
C LYS A 12 0.74 1.53 8.60
N ILE A 13 0.67 0.23 8.87
CA ILE A 13 -0.21 -0.71 8.17
C ILE A 13 -1.65 -0.53 8.66
N GLU A 14 -1.85 -0.42 9.96
CA GLU A 14 -3.17 -0.14 10.55
C GLU A 14 -3.74 1.18 10.02
N SER A 15 -2.90 2.21 9.89
CA SER A 15 -3.31 3.47 9.26
C SER A 15 -3.83 3.30 7.82
N VAL A 16 -3.33 2.31 7.06
CA VAL A 16 -3.86 2.00 5.71
C VAL A 16 -5.16 1.19 5.79
N LYS A 17 -5.30 0.34 6.80
CA LYS A 17 -6.51 -0.46 7.04
C LYS A 17 -7.70 0.44 7.37
N ASP A 18 -7.48 1.46 8.19
CA ASP A 18 -8.51 2.45 8.58
C ASP A 18 -8.61 3.64 7.63
N TRP A 19 -7.86 3.64 6.53
CA TRP A 19 -7.92 4.72 5.54
C TRP A 19 -9.31 4.80 4.91
N GLU A 20 -10.00 5.92 5.13
CA GLU A 20 -11.33 6.22 4.61
C GLU A 20 -11.35 6.35 3.08
N SER A 21 -12.55 6.23 2.49
CA SER A 21 -12.77 6.29 1.04
C SER A 21 -12.05 7.49 0.39
N LEU A 22 -11.25 7.21 -0.64
CA LEU A 22 -10.43 8.19 -1.34
C LEU A 22 -11.28 9.10 -2.25
N LYS A 23 -11.96 10.08 -1.66
CA LYS A 23 -12.85 11.02 -2.38
C LYS A 23 -12.12 12.20 -3.05
N SER A 24 -10.78 12.26 -3.00
CA SER A 24 -10.01 13.33 -3.63
C SER A 24 -8.73 12.85 -4.31
N PRO A 25 -8.29 13.52 -5.39
CA PRO A 25 -7.00 13.23 -6.04
C PRO A 25 -5.81 13.36 -5.08
N THR A 26 -5.89 14.24 -4.08
CA THR A 26 -4.86 14.42 -3.07
C THR A 26 -4.78 13.22 -2.13
N ALA A 27 -5.92 12.71 -1.66
CA ALA A 27 -5.97 11.50 -0.84
C ALA A 27 -5.44 10.29 -1.63
N ILE A 28 -5.79 10.15 -2.91
CA ILE A 28 -5.25 9.09 -3.77
C ILE A 28 -3.72 9.18 -3.86
N ARG A 29 -3.14 10.38 -4.05
CA ARG A 29 -1.69 10.55 -4.09
C ARG A 29 -1.03 10.16 -2.77
N GLN A 30 -1.60 10.55 -1.64
CA GLN A 30 -1.09 10.20 -0.30
C GLN A 30 -1.11 8.68 -0.10
N PHE A 31 -2.23 8.04 -0.43
CA PHE A 31 -2.35 6.58 -0.36
C PHE A 31 -1.35 5.87 -1.28
N LEU A 32 -1.24 6.30 -2.55
CA LEU A 32 -0.28 5.71 -3.49
C LEU A 32 1.17 5.93 -3.05
N GLY A 33 1.48 7.05 -2.39
CA GLY A 33 2.79 7.29 -1.78
C GLY A 33 3.10 6.30 -0.67
N LEU A 34 2.15 6.07 0.23
CA LEU A 34 2.30 5.13 1.35
C LEU A 34 2.36 3.68 0.88
N VAL A 35 1.42 3.24 0.05
CA VAL A 35 1.43 1.87 -0.51
C VAL A 35 2.61 1.66 -1.47
N GLY A 36 3.09 2.73 -2.09
CA GLY A 36 4.30 2.74 -2.91
C GLY A 36 5.57 2.33 -2.14
N TYR A 37 5.65 2.67 -0.85
CA TYR A 37 6.74 2.20 0.03
C TYR A 37 6.73 0.67 0.20
N TYR A 38 5.53 0.08 0.24
CA TYR A 38 5.30 -1.36 0.38
C TYR A 38 5.21 -2.11 -0.97
N ARG A 39 5.45 -1.43 -2.09
CA ARG A 39 5.28 -1.99 -3.44
C ARG A 39 6.02 -3.31 -3.66
N ARG A 40 7.16 -3.52 -2.98
CA ARG A 40 7.99 -4.73 -3.10
C ARG A 40 7.27 -5.99 -2.61
N PHE A 41 6.33 -5.84 -1.68
CA PHE A 41 5.58 -6.91 -1.07
C PHE A 41 4.23 -7.15 -1.78
N ILE A 42 3.83 -6.24 -2.67
CA ILE A 42 2.59 -6.31 -3.42
C ILE A 42 2.89 -6.76 -4.85
N GLY A 43 2.77 -8.06 -5.09
CA GLY A 43 2.85 -8.63 -6.43
C GLY A 43 1.87 -7.96 -7.39
N GLY A 44 2.38 -7.40 -8.49
CA GLY A 44 1.56 -6.70 -9.49
C GLY A 44 1.12 -5.28 -9.11
N PHE A 45 1.73 -4.64 -8.10
CA PHE A 45 1.40 -3.29 -7.64
C PHE A 45 1.15 -2.30 -8.79
N SER A 46 2.07 -2.22 -9.76
CA SER A 46 1.95 -1.28 -10.89
C SER A 46 0.65 -1.49 -11.69
N LYS A 47 0.22 -2.74 -11.91
CA LYS A 47 -1.02 -3.05 -12.64
C LYS A 47 -2.25 -2.61 -11.87
N ILE A 48 -2.23 -2.78 -10.53
CA ILE A 48 -3.36 -2.44 -9.65
C ILE A 48 -3.43 -0.92 -9.43
N ALA A 49 -2.29 -0.26 -9.24
CA ALA A 49 -2.21 1.19 -9.00
C ALA A 49 -2.49 2.02 -10.26
N LYS A 50 -2.27 1.48 -11.47
CA LYS A 50 -2.45 2.17 -12.75
C LYS A 50 -3.76 2.97 -12.88
N PRO A 51 -4.96 2.41 -12.64
CA PRO A 51 -6.21 3.16 -12.70
C PRO A 51 -6.25 4.33 -11.70
N MET A 52 -5.77 4.12 -10.48
CA MET A 52 -5.72 5.17 -9.44
C MET A 52 -4.71 6.27 -9.78
N THR A 53 -3.53 5.92 -10.31
CA THR A 53 -2.52 6.89 -10.75
C THR A 53 -3.08 7.79 -11.85
N LYS A 54 -3.89 7.24 -12.78
CA LYS A 54 -4.52 8.02 -13.86
C LYS A 54 -5.49 9.08 -13.30
N LEU A 55 -6.25 8.76 -12.25
CA LEU A 55 -7.14 9.71 -11.56
C LEU A 55 -6.40 10.90 -10.91
N THR A 56 -5.11 10.78 -10.63
CA THR A 56 -4.32 11.88 -10.05
C THR A 56 -3.76 12.85 -11.10
N GLN A 57 -3.88 12.56 -12.39
CA GLN A 57 -3.29 13.40 -13.44
C GLN A 57 -4.06 14.71 -13.62
N ARG A 58 -3.36 15.84 -13.81
CA ARG A 58 -3.96 17.19 -13.90
C ARG A 58 -5.02 17.37 -15.00
N LYS A 59 -5.02 16.51 -16.03
CA LYS A 59 -5.94 16.59 -17.18
C LYS A 59 -7.06 15.53 -17.15
N VAL A 60 -7.20 14.79 -16.05
CA VAL A 60 -8.20 13.73 -15.92
C VAL A 60 -9.30 14.20 -14.98
N LYS A 61 -10.56 14.13 -15.43
CA LYS A 61 -11.71 14.34 -14.56
C LYS A 61 -11.68 13.27 -13.47
N PHE A 62 -11.76 13.69 -12.21
CA PHE A 62 -11.86 12.77 -11.10
C PHE A 62 -13.21 12.06 -11.19
N ASP A 63 -13.17 10.78 -11.56
CA ASP A 63 -14.33 9.90 -11.66
C ASP A 63 -14.03 8.63 -10.87
N TRP A 64 -14.38 8.65 -9.59
CA TRP A 64 -14.25 7.48 -8.74
C TRP A 64 -15.37 6.50 -9.06
N GLY A 65 -15.02 5.27 -9.41
CA GLY A 65 -15.99 4.27 -9.85
C GLY A 65 -15.51 2.88 -9.48
N ASN A 66 -16.28 1.86 -9.86
CA ASN A 66 -16.07 0.47 -9.40
C ASN A 66 -14.66 -0.05 -9.68
N LYS A 67 -14.04 0.33 -10.81
CA LYS A 67 -12.66 -0.08 -11.15
C LYS A 67 -11.62 0.51 -10.19
N HIS A 68 -11.83 1.74 -9.75
CA HIS A 68 -10.95 2.45 -8.82
C HIS A 68 -11.13 1.92 -7.40
N GLU A 69 -12.38 1.70 -6.98
CA GLU A 69 -12.71 1.07 -5.70
C GLU A 69 -12.14 -0.35 -5.61
N ALA A 70 -12.32 -1.17 -6.64
CA ALA A 70 -11.76 -2.53 -6.68
C ALA A 70 -10.23 -2.53 -6.58
N ALA A 71 -9.55 -1.59 -7.25
CA ALA A 71 -8.10 -1.44 -7.16
C ALA A 71 -7.66 -1.02 -5.74
N PHE A 72 -8.39 -0.09 -5.11
CA PHE A 72 -8.13 0.36 -3.74
C PHE A 72 -8.30 -0.78 -2.73
N GLN A 73 -9.42 -1.49 -2.78
CA GLN A 73 -9.69 -2.64 -1.91
C GLN A 73 -8.68 -3.76 -2.12
N LEU A 74 -8.29 -4.02 -3.37
CA LEU A 74 -7.27 -5.03 -3.66
C LEU A 74 -5.90 -4.64 -3.09
N LEU A 75 -5.50 -3.36 -3.16
CA LEU A 75 -4.28 -2.87 -2.53
C LEU A 75 -4.33 -2.99 -1.01
N LYS A 76 -5.44 -2.61 -0.36
CA LYS A 76 -5.64 -2.80 1.09
C LYS A 76 -5.53 -4.27 1.47
N LYS A 77 -6.22 -5.17 0.75
CA LYS A 77 -6.17 -6.62 0.99
C LYS A 77 -4.75 -7.16 0.84
N LYS A 78 -4.04 -6.79 -0.24
CA LYS A 78 -2.67 -7.25 -0.50
C LYS A 78 -1.69 -6.74 0.55
N LEU A 79 -1.88 -5.52 1.04
CA LEU A 79 -1.08 -4.97 2.13
C LEU A 79 -1.33 -5.74 3.44
N CYS A 80 -2.59 -6.01 3.79
CA CYS A 80 -2.94 -6.79 4.99
C CYS A 80 -2.56 -8.28 4.88
N SER A 81 -2.50 -8.85 3.67
CA SER A 81 -2.18 -10.26 3.45
C SER A 81 -0.69 -10.54 3.20
N ALA A 82 0.10 -9.51 2.85
CA ALA A 82 1.51 -9.70 2.64
C ALA A 82 2.17 -10.09 3.98
N PRO A 83 3.15 -11.01 3.99
CA PRO A 83 3.96 -11.29 5.16
C PRO A 83 4.92 -10.11 5.35
N ILE A 84 4.37 -8.95 5.74
CA ILE A 84 5.14 -7.82 6.24
C ILE A 84 5.69 -8.16 7.65
N LEU A 85 5.27 -9.32 8.19
CA LEU A 85 5.49 -9.88 9.52
C LEU A 85 6.28 -11.20 9.52
N ALA A 86 7.14 -11.46 8.52
CA ALA A 86 8.28 -12.31 8.82
C ALA A 86 9.32 -11.46 9.55
N LEU A 87 9.03 -11.15 10.81
CA LEU A 87 10.07 -11.02 11.82
C LEU A 87 11.09 -12.15 11.52
N PRO A 88 12.41 -11.92 11.48
CA PRO A 88 13.19 -12.87 12.24
C PRO A 88 12.58 -12.74 13.63
N GLU A 89 11.77 -13.72 14.03
CA GLU A 89 11.68 -14.06 15.44
C GLU A 89 13.15 -14.05 15.85
N GLY A 90 13.56 -12.97 16.51
CA GLY A 90 14.83 -12.95 17.19
C GLY A 90 14.64 -14.08 18.16
N SER A 91 15.15 -15.24 17.77
CA SER A 91 15.29 -16.38 18.63
C SER A 91 15.84 -15.80 19.91
N GLU A 92 14.97 -15.79 20.92
CA GLU A 92 15.35 -16.07 22.28
C GLU A 92 16.44 -17.16 22.19
N ASP A 93 17.57 -16.93 22.86
CA ASP A 93 18.83 -17.68 22.73
C ASP A 93 19.84 -17.13 21.70
N PHE A 94 20.38 -15.94 21.99
CA PHE A 94 21.84 -15.84 21.97
C PHE A 94 22.33 -16.25 23.36
N ILE A 95 23.04 -17.38 23.39
CA ILE A 95 23.79 -17.98 24.52
C ILE A 95 24.56 -16.92 25.31
#